data_AF-A0A7X6T7H2-F1
#
_entry.id   AF-A0A7X6T7H2-F1
#
_cell.length_a   1.000
_cell.length_b   1.000
_cell.length_c   1.000
_cell.angle_alpha   90.00
_cell.angle_beta   90.00
_cell.angle_gamma   90.00
#
_symmetry.space_group_name_H-M   'P 1'
#
loop_
_entity.id
_entity.type
_entity.pdbx_description
1 polymer ?
#
loop_
_entity_poly.entity_id
_entity_poly.type
_entity_poly.pdbx_seq_one_letter_code
_entity_poly.pdbx_strand_id
1 'polypeptide(L)'
;MKKILSLCLVTLMTIPLFSQDLVITGTDGEQQSLNLEALRKITFESGKLVATYYDGSATAYILSSISRLFFTDITSVEETLFDQYTPITVYDLSGKIIIDGQSESQDAVINSLPGGIYLLRAGGKTIKIVK
;
A
#
# COMPACT_ATOMS: atom_id res chain seq x y z
N MET A 1 54.59 -15.25 8.83
CA MET A 1 53.97 -13.90 8.73
C MET A 1 52.67 -14.05 7.94
N LYS A 2 51.53 -13.96 8.63
CA LYS A 2 50.18 -14.23 8.09
C LYS A 2 49.72 -13.02 7.27
N LYS A 3 49.46 -13.21 5.97
CA LYS A 3 48.77 -12.21 5.14
C LYS A 3 47.26 -12.40 5.35
N ILE A 4 46.64 -11.45 6.03
CA ILE A 4 45.19 -11.43 6.25
C ILE A 4 44.57 -10.92 4.94
N LEU A 5 43.90 -11.83 4.22
CA LEU A 5 43.06 -11.51 3.08
C LEU A 5 41.75 -10.93 3.64
N SER A 6 41.62 -9.61 3.64
CA SER A 6 40.36 -8.94 4.02
C SER A 6 39.39 -9.05 2.84
N LEU A 7 38.52 -10.06 2.89
CA LEU A 7 37.42 -10.23 1.95
C LEU A 7 36.27 -9.32 2.41
N CYS A 8 36.15 -8.15 1.79
CA CYS A 8 35.02 -7.26 2.00
C CYS A 8 33.78 -7.89 1.32
N LEU A 9 33.04 -8.72 2.07
CA LEU A 9 31.80 -9.33 1.65
C LEU A 9 30.71 -8.24 1.60
N VAL A 10 30.56 -7.59 0.44
CA VAL A 10 29.43 -6.70 0.16
C VAL A 10 28.18 -7.55 0.13
N THR A 11 27.46 -7.57 1.24
CA THR A 11 26.12 -8.16 1.34
C THR A 11 25.18 -7.30 0.51
N LEU A 12 24.77 -7.84 -0.63
CA LEU A 12 23.76 -7.25 -1.50
C LEU A 12 22.43 -7.27 -0.73
N MET A 13 22.08 -6.17 -0.06
CA MET A 13 20.76 -6.00 0.55
C MET A 13 19.73 -6.00 -0.58
N THR A 14 19.02 -7.12 -0.75
CA THR A 14 17.85 -7.19 -1.62
C THR A 14 16.73 -6.41 -0.96
N ILE A 15 16.45 -5.22 -1.46
CA ILE A 15 15.25 -4.47 -1.09
C ILE A 15 14.06 -5.31 -1.58
N PRO A 16 13.06 -5.63 -0.74
CA PRO A 16 11.88 -6.33 -1.22
C PRO A 16 11.17 -5.43 -2.25
N LEU A 17 11.07 -5.89 -3.51
CA LEU A 17 10.13 -5.31 -4.46
C LEU A 17 8.72 -5.71 -4.03
N PHE A 18 7.91 -4.73 -3.64
CA PHE A 18 6.48 -4.94 -3.47
C PHE A 18 5.86 -5.01 -4.86
N SER A 19 5.55 -6.21 -5.34
CA SER A 19 4.87 -6.41 -6.61
C SER A 19 3.36 -6.49 -6.38
N GLN A 20 2.60 -5.72 -7.17
CA GLN A 20 1.14 -5.77 -7.16
C GLN A 20 0.66 -6.82 -8.15
N ASP A 21 -0.34 -7.61 -7.76
CA ASP A 21 -0.94 -8.63 -8.59
C ASP A 21 -2.39 -8.27 -8.92
N LEU A 22 -2.83 -8.59 -10.13
CA LEU A 22 -4.25 -8.81 -10.41
C LEU A 22 -4.59 -10.25 -10.03
N VAL A 23 -5.49 -10.41 -9.08
CA VAL A 23 -6.03 -11.71 -8.68
C VAL A 23 -7.34 -11.97 -9.42
N ILE A 24 -7.39 -13.12 -10.09
CA ILE A 24 -8.55 -13.66 -10.78
C ILE A 24 -9.09 -14.82 -9.94
N THR A 25 -10.31 -14.69 -9.44
CA THR A 25 -11.00 -15.78 -8.73
C THR A 25 -11.99 -16.45 -9.66
N GLY A 26 -11.87 -17.76 -9.82
CA GLY A 26 -12.78 -18.59 -10.58
C GLY A 26 -14.14 -18.77 -9.88
N THR A 27 -15.14 -19.26 -10.61
CA THR A 27 -16.43 -19.70 -10.03
C THR A 27 -16.30 -20.97 -9.20
N ASP A 28 -15.23 -21.72 -9.40
CA ASP A 28 -14.79 -22.87 -8.59
C ASP A 28 -14.10 -22.45 -7.29
N GLY A 29 -13.78 -21.16 -7.12
CA GLY A 29 -13.07 -20.63 -5.97
C GLY A 29 -11.55 -20.64 -6.09
N GLU A 30 -11.00 -21.21 -7.17
CA GLU A 30 -9.55 -21.20 -7.43
C GLU A 30 -9.08 -19.78 -7.75
N GLN A 31 -7.83 -19.47 -7.36
CA GLN A 31 -7.25 -18.14 -7.57
C GLN A 31 -5.99 -18.21 -8.43
N GLN A 32 -5.89 -17.26 -9.35
CA GLN A 32 -4.70 -17.04 -10.16
C GLN A 32 -4.26 -15.59 -10.03
N SER A 33 -2.99 -15.40 -9.67
CA SER A 33 -2.38 -14.08 -9.54
C SER A 33 -1.54 -13.76 -10.76
N LEU A 34 -1.75 -12.58 -11.33
CA LEU A 34 -0.97 -12.04 -12.44
C LEU A 34 -0.17 -10.83 -11.97
N ASN A 35 1.16 -10.96 -11.99
CA ASN A 35 2.07 -9.87 -11.67
C ASN A 35 1.87 -8.70 -12.65
N LEU A 36 1.53 -7.52 -12.13
CA LEU A 36 1.26 -6.34 -12.93
C LEU A 36 2.50 -5.74 -13.58
N GLU A 37 3.69 -5.91 -13.00
CA GLU A 37 4.94 -5.43 -13.61
C GLU A 37 5.23 -6.15 -14.93
N ALA A 38 4.81 -7.42 -15.03
CA ALA A 38 4.94 -8.20 -16.26
C ALA A 38 3.84 -7.89 -17.29
N LEU A 39 2.72 -7.28 -16.87
CA LEU A 39 1.56 -7.04 -17.72
C LEU A 39 1.66 -5.73 -18.49
N ARG A 40 1.52 -5.83 -19.82
CA ARG A 40 1.47 -4.68 -20.73
C ARG A 40 0.07 -4.13 -20.88
N LYS A 41 -0.93 -5.01 -21.02
CA LYS A 41 -2.35 -4.62 -21.17
C LYS A 41 -3.29 -5.75 -20.80
N ILE A 42 -4.50 -5.38 -20.39
CA ILE A 42 -5.64 -6.29 -20.25
C ILE A 42 -6.72 -5.83 -21.22
N THR A 43 -7.26 -6.75 -22.01
CA THR A 43 -8.35 -6.48 -22.94
C THR A 43 -9.49 -7.46 -22.76
N PHE A 44 -10.71 -7.03 -23.07
CA PHE A 44 -11.91 -7.85 -23.01
C PHE A 44 -12.43 -8.07 -24.43
N GLU A 45 -12.32 -9.29 -24.93
CA GLU A 45 -12.74 -9.62 -26.30
C GLU A 45 -13.27 -11.05 -26.38
N SER A 46 -14.32 -11.24 -27.20
CA SER A 46 -14.90 -12.56 -27.47
C SER A 46 -15.24 -13.38 -26.21
N GLY A 47 -15.77 -12.73 -25.18
CA GLY A 47 -16.13 -13.38 -23.91
C GLY A 47 -14.93 -13.79 -23.04
N LYS A 48 -13.75 -13.22 -23.28
CA LYS A 48 -12.52 -13.52 -22.54
C LYS A 48 -11.88 -12.25 -21.98
N LEU A 49 -11.20 -12.40 -20.84
CA LEU A 49 -10.16 -11.48 -20.39
C LEU A 49 -8.85 -11.96 -21.01
N VAL A 50 -8.17 -11.08 -21.75
CA VAL A 50 -6.88 -11.36 -22.37
C VAL A 50 -5.82 -10.49 -21.70
N ALA A 51 -4.91 -11.14 -21.00
CA ALA A 51 -3.76 -10.54 -20.33
C ALA A 51 -2.56 -10.62 -21.29
N THR A 52 -2.07 -9.49 -21.78
CA THR A 52 -0.89 -9.41 -22.65
C THR A 52 0.30 -8.92 -21.85
N TYR A 53 1.44 -9.60 -21.96
CA TYR A 53 2.65 -9.32 -21.21
C TYR A 53 3.65 -8.50 -22.04
N TYR A 54 4.64 -7.88 -21.38
CA TYR A 54 5.68 -7.11 -22.06
C TYR A 54 6.62 -7.97 -22.92
N ASP A 55 6.73 -9.27 -22.62
CA ASP A 55 7.48 -10.23 -23.44
C ASP A 55 6.75 -10.62 -24.75
N GLY A 56 5.53 -10.11 -24.95
CA GLY A 56 4.69 -10.37 -26.13
C GLY A 56 3.80 -11.60 -26.00
N SER A 57 3.92 -12.37 -24.92
CA SER A 57 3.01 -13.48 -24.63
C SER A 57 1.62 -12.97 -24.22
N ALA A 58 0.62 -13.86 -24.27
CA ALA A 58 -0.71 -13.56 -23.78
C ALA A 58 -1.39 -14.80 -23.18
N THR A 59 -2.14 -14.58 -22.10
CA THR A 59 -2.97 -15.58 -21.45
C THR A 59 -4.42 -15.13 -21.48
N ALA A 60 -5.34 -16.06 -21.77
CA ALA A 60 -6.75 -15.76 -21.87
C ALA A 60 -7.58 -16.55 -20.83
N TYR A 61 -8.51 -15.85 -20.20
CA TYR A 61 -9.42 -16.38 -19.18
C TYR A 61 -10.87 -16.21 -19.65
N ILE A 62 -11.68 -17.26 -19.54
CA ILE A 62 -13.08 -17.21 -19.97
C ILE A 62 -13.88 -16.38 -18.95
N LEU A 63 -14.58 -15.34 -19.38
CA LEU A 63 -15.28 -14.44 -18.45
C LEU A 63 -16.38 -15.15 -17.65
N SER A 64 -17.05 -16.14 -18.24
CA SER A 64 -18.10 -16.91 -17.56
C SER A 64 -17.58 -17.81 -16.44
N SER A 65 -16.26 -18.07 -16.39
CA SER A 65 -15.64 -18.83 -15.30
C SER A 65 -15.04 -17.93 -14.22
N ILE A 66 -15.11 -16.60 -14.35
CA ILE A 66 -14.56 -15.65 -13.38
C ILE A 66 -15.68 -15.17 -12.46
N SER A 67 -15.50 -15.34 -11.15
CA SER A 67 -16.40 -14.82 -10.13
C SER A 67 -15.96 -13.45 -9.60
N ARG A 68 -14.65 -13.16 -9.62
CA ARG A 68 -14.09 -11.92 -9.07
C ARG A 68 -12.76 -11.54 -9.69
N LEU A 69 -12.53 -10.24 -9.82
CA LEU A 69 -11.25 -9.63 -10.14
C LEU A 69 -10.94 -8.61 -9.05
N PHE A 70 -9.75 -8.68 -8.46
CA PHE A 70 -9.29 -7.67 -7.51
C PHE A 70 -7.77 -7.54 -7.59
N PHE A 71 -7.25 -6.37 -7.26
CA PHE A 71 -5.81 -6.18 -7.14
C PHE A 71 -5.40 -6.52 -5.72
N THR A 72 -4.25 -7.16 -5.52
CA THR A 72 -3.68 -7.23 -4.18
C THR A 72 -3.46 -5.79 -3.70
N ASP A 73 -3.87 -5.53 -2.45
CA ASP A 73 -3.68 -4.22 -1.85
C ASP A 73 -2.19 -3.90 -1.91
N ILE A 74 -1.85 -2.81 -2.60
CA ILE A 74 -0.75 -2.00 -2.11
C ILE A 74 -1.37 -1.41 -0.87
N THR A 75 -1.06 -1.95 0.32
CA THR A 75 -1.35 -1.25 1.56
C THR A 75 -0.83 0.16 1.32
N SER A 76 -1.78 1.11 1.25
CA SER A 76 -1.59 2.53 1.00
C SER A 76 -0.21 2.95 1.46
N VAL A 77 0.51 3.73 0.65
CA VAL A 77 1.62 4.56 1.15
C VAL A 77 1.11 5.14 2.47
N GLU A 78 1.70 4.71 3.57
CA GLU A 78 1.43 5.28 4.87
C GLU A 78 1.79 6.75 4.66
N GLU A 79 0.78 7.61 4.58
CA GLU A 79 1.04 9.05 4.52
C GLU A 79 1.61 9.36 5.89
N THR A 80 2.93 9.30 6.01
CA THR A 80 3.62 9.46 7.28
C THR A 80 3.39 10.90 7.70
N LEU A 81 2.34 11.12 8.49
CA LEU A 81 2.07 12.42 9.10
C LEU A 81 3.01 12.68 10.27
N PHE A 82 3.68 11.63 10.75
CA PHE A 82 4.52 11.61 11.94
C PHE A 82 5.90 11.05 11.58
N ASP A 83 6.89 11.91 11.50
CA ASP A 83 8.28 11.54 11.80
C ASP A 83 8.48 11.46 13.32
N GLN A 84 9.68 11.04 13.78
CA GLN A 84 10.04 11.14 15.19
C GLN A 84 9.86 12.58 15.69
N TYR A 85 9.08 12.77 16.76
CA TYR A 85 8.75 14.07 17.36
C TYR A 85 8.15 15.06 16.37
N THR A 86 7.01 14.71 15.77
CA THR A 86 6.31 15.62 14.87
C THR A 86 5.41 16.58 15.63
N PRO A 87 5.46 17.90 15.35
CA PRO A 87 4.52 18.85 15.91
C PRO A 87 3.10 18.54 15.44
N ILE A 88 2.18 18.44 16.40
CA ILE A 88 0.77 18.16 16.14
C ILE A 88 -0.12 19.22 16.76
N THR A 89 -1.22 19.50 16.07
CA THR A 89 -2.35 20.22 16.65
C THR A 89 -3.65 19.56 16.21
N VAL A 90 -4.51 19.21 17.16
CA VAL A 90 -5.85 18.64 16.90
C VAL A 90 -6.90 19.68 17.22
N TYR A 91 -7.81 19.90 16.28
CA TYR A 91 -8.95 20.81 16.42
C TYR A 91 -10.26 20.02 16.39
N ASP A 92 -11.27 20.46 17.13
CA ASP A 92 -12.65 20.06 16.87
C ASP A 92 -13.25 20.84 15.68
N LEU A 93 -14.48 20.50 15.29
CA LEU A 93 -15.18 21.17 14.18
C LEU A 93 -15.53 22.65 14.44
N SER A 94 -15.46 23.11 15.69
CA SER A 94 -15.62 24.53 16.03
C SER A 94 -14.31 25.32 15.87
N GLY A 95 -13.20 24.63 15.59
CA GLY A 95 -11.87 25.22 15.53
C GLY A 95 -11.17 25.32 16.88
N LYS A 96 -11.73 24.74 17.95
CA LYS A 96 -11.10 24.72 19.27
C LYS A 96 -9.96 23.70 19.28
N ILE A 97 -8.80 24.11 19.77
CA ILE A 97 -7.65 23.22 19.99
C ILE A 97 -7.98 22.24 21.14
N ILE A 98 -7.85 20.95 20.84
CA ILE A 98 -8.03 19.83 21.78
C ILE A 98 -6.67 19.29 22.25
N ILE A 99 -5.71 19.19 21.33
CA ILE A 99 -4.33 18.76 21.60
C ILE A 99 -3.40 19.72 20.87
N ASP A 100 -2.32 20.12 21.53
CA ASP A 100 -1.20 20.84 20.91
C ASP A 100 0.10 20.33 21.54
N GLY A 101 1.03 19.85 20.73
CA GLY A 101 2.22 19.19 21.24
C GLY A 101 3.05 18.48 20.19
N GLN A 102 3.76 17.43 20.61
CA GLN A 102 4.61 16.59 19.78
C GLN A 102 4.15 15.14 19.92
N SER A 103 4.22 14.36 18.86
CA SER A 103 3.98 12.92 18.93
C SER A 103 4.80 12.17 17.88
N GLU A 104 5.07 10.91 18.18
CA GLU A 104 5.74 9.94 17.29
C GLU A 104 4.74 8.96 16.68
N SER A 105 3.48 8.97 17.10
CA SER A 105 2.46 8.02 16.67
C SER A 105 1.12 8.70 16.43
N GLN A 106 0.61 8.54 15.21
CA GLN A 106 -0.74 8.95 14.84
C GLN A 106 -1.78 8.19 15.66
N ASP A 107 -1.62 6.87 15.77
CA ASP A 107 -2.60 6.01 16.43
C ASP A 107 -2.73 6.33 17.92
N ALA A 108 -1.63 6.63 18.61
CA ALA A 108 -1.68 7.06 20.01
C ALA A 108 -2.52 8.34 20.18
N VAL A 109 -2.36 9.30 19.27
CA VAL A 109 -3.13 10.56 19.29
C VAL A 109 -4.60 10.28 19.01
N ILE A 110 -4.91 9.55 17.94
CA ILE A 110 -6.30 9.20 17.58
C ILE A 110 -6.97 8.43 18.73
N ASN A 111 -6.27 7.47 19.35
CA ASN A 111 -6.79 6.65 20.44
C ASN A 111 -7.05 7.44 21.73
N SER A 112 -6.39 8.58 21.93
CA SER A 112 -6.65 9.47 23.08
C SER A 112 -7.92 10.32 22.94
N LEU A 113 -8.42 10.53 21.72
CA LEU A 113 -9.57 11.40 21.47
C LEU A 113 -10.89 10.73 21.92
N PRO A 114 -11.87 11.46 22.45
CA PRO A 114 -13.25 10.98 22.55
C PRO A 114 -13.86 10.68 21.16
N GLY A 115 -15.01 10.01 21.13
CA GLY A 115 -15.77 9.83 19.88
C GLY A 115 -16.19 11.18 19.29
N GLY A 116 -16.06 11.35 17.98
CA GLY A 116 -16.27 12.63 17.31
C GLY A 116 -15.51 12.82 16.01
N ILE A 117 -15.56 14.05 15.48
CA ILE A 117 -14.87 14.45 14.26
C ILE A 117 -13.85 15.54 14.59
N TYR A 118 -12.62 15.36 14.11
CA TYR A 118 -11.49 16.23 14.39
C TYR A 118 -10.71 16.55 13.12
N LEU A 119 -9.96 17.65 13.17
CA LEU A 119 -8.93 17.99 12.20
C LEU A 119 -7.58 17.85 12.89
N LEU A 120 -6.74 16.92 12.43
CA LEU A 120 -5.36 16.79 12.89
C LEU A 120 -4.44 17.45 11.89
N ARG A 121 -3.65 18.40 12.37
CA ARG A 121 -2.54 19.01 11.64
C ARG A 121 -1.23 18.43 12.14
N ALA A 122 -0.42 17.87 11.24
CA ALA A 122 0.88 17.29 11.54
C ALA A 122 1.76 17.34 10.27
N GLY A 123 3.07 17.59 10.41
CA GLY A 123 4.00 17.57 9.27
C GLY A 123 3.64 18.52 8.11
N GLY A 124 2.97 19.65 8.40
CA GLY A 124 2.48 20.59 7.38
C GLY A 124 1.21 20.13 6.63
N LYS A 125 0.68 18.94 6.94
CA LYS A 125 -0.55 18.40 6.39
C LYS A 125 -1.70 18.51 7.39
N THR A 126 -2.92 18.44 6.90
CA THR A 126 -4.14 18.39 7.73
C THR A 126 -5.02 17.25 7.26
N ILE A 127 -5.43 16.38 8.16
CA ILE A 127 -6.35 15.28 7.89
C ILE A 127 -7.60 15.39 8.76
N LYS A 128 -8.69 14.80 8.25
CA LYS A 128 -9.92 14.61 9.01
C LYS A 128 -9.86 13.26 9.72
N ILE A 129 -10.12 13.25 11.03
CA ILE A 129 -10.28 12.03 11.84
C ILE A 129 -11.77 11.87 12.17
N VAL A 130 -12.27 10.65 12.07
CA VAL A 130 -13.59 10.26 12.56
C VAL A 130 -13.37 9.10 13.54
N LYS A 131 -13.81 9.28 14.78
CA LYS A 131 -13.68 8.30 15.85
C LYS A 131 -15.03 7.91 16.42
#